data_AF-A0A969NJF8-F1
#
_entry.id   AF-A0A969NJF8-F1
#
_cell.length_a   1.000
_cell.length_b   1.000
_cell.length_c   1.000
_cell.angle_alpha   90.00
_cell.angle_beta   90.00
_cell.angle_gamma   90.00
#
_symmetry.space_group_name_H-M   'P 1'
#
loop_
_entity.id
_entity.type
_entity.pdbx_description
1 polymer ?
#
loop_
_entity_poly.entity_id
_entity_poly.type
_entity_poly.pdbx_seq_one_letter_code
_entity_poly.pdbx_strand_id
1 'polypeptide(L)'
;MNSENIDPRLKIDFDRDWKSILSQKLVDSGYSADTDRDTFQICIQYFNCLKRQIESKPRKVFISKELKCPDNHKKGLDIIREKVTRGQDLTPHLSKLVKRNLNFNDSLLNDWGIYHFHLGDLLLTDGFMTRTGSLLFARITHDCFYMIDIFNHGDWCEKRIVETLHNNWKESIELYTIKGVKMPSAWISTNNVVPYSRKHGISTFIQVSDGTIYCPAWWRLYNFQDFTRCSNYMQLLR
;
A
#
# COMPACT_ATOMS: atom_id res chain seq x y z
N MET A 1 -53.67 -4.61 -34.78
CA MET A 1 -52.99 -4.90 -33.49
C MET A 1 -51.64 -5.50 -33.83
N ASN A 2 -50.57 -4.70 -33.80
CA ASN A 2 -49.21 -5.22 -33.94
C ASN A 2 -48.74 -5.65 -32.56
N SER A 3 -48.72 -6.95 -32.31
CA SER A 3 -47.99 -7.51 -31.18
C SER A 3 -46.50 -7.44 -31.51
N GLU A 4 -45.80 -6.45 -30.97
CA GLU A 4 -44.35 -6.45 -30.97
C GLU A 4 -43.88 -7.71 -30.24
N ASN A 5 -43.20 -8.59 -30.98
CA ASN A 5 -42.51 -9.75 -30.44
C ASN A 5 -41.34 -9.26 -29.58
N ILE A 6 -41.59 -9.04 -28.29
CA ILE A 6 -40.51 -8.86 -27.31
C ILE A 6 -39.89 -10.22 -27.11
N ASP A 7 -38.77 -10.45 -27.77
CA ASP A 7 -37.91 -11.59 -27.54
C ASP A 7 -37.26 -11.47 -26.15
N PRO A 8 -37.61 -12.32 -25.16
CA PRO A 8 -37.15 -12.18 -23.78
C PRO A 8 -35.75 -12.80 -23.58
N ARG A 9 -34.88 -12.74 -24.59
CA ARG A 9 -33.50 -13.20 -24.47
C ARG A 9 -32.73 -12.27 -23.52
N LEU A 10 -32.54 -12.74 -22.29
CA LEU A 10 -31.64 -12.14 -21.32
C LEU A 10 -30.22 -12.04 -21.91
N LYS A 11 -29.76 -10.81 -22.18
CA LYS A 11 -28.42 -10.53 -22.68
C LYS A 11 -27.48 -10.27 -21.50
N ILE A 12 -26.68 -11.28 -21.16
CA ILE A 12 -25.70 -11.23 -20.06
C ILE A 12 -24.32 -10.84 -20.62
N ASP A 13 -23.68 -9.84 -20.00
CA ASP A 13 -22.32 -9.42 -20.34
C ASP A 13 -21.54 -9.11 -19.06
N PHE A 14 -20.99 -10.16 -18.45
CA PHE A 14 -20.34 -10.05 -17.14
C PHE A 14 -19.15 -9.10 -17.12
N ASP A 15 -18.40 -8.96 -18.22
CA ASP A 15 -17.25 -8.06 -18.28
C ASP A 15 -17.71 -6.60 -18.21
N ARG A 16 -18.70 -6.24 -19.04
CA ARG A 16 -19.31 -4.91 -19.03
C ARG A 16 -20.01 -4.61 -17.72
N ASP A 17 -20.76 -5.57 -17.18
CA ASP A 17 -21.50 -5.40 -15.93
C ASP A 17 -20.52 -5.21 -14.76
N TRP A 18 -19.43 -6.00 -14.71
CA TRP A 18 -18.37 -5.85 -13.73
C TRP A 18 -17.67 -4.49 -13.82
N LYS A 19 -17.29 -4.08 -15.03
CA LYS A 19 -16.71 -2.77 -15.30
C LYS A 19 -17.61 -1.65 -14.80
N SER A 20 -18.91 -1.71 -15.13
CA SER A 20 -19.90 -0.72 -14.71
C SER A 20 -20.02 -0.63 -13.18
N ILE A 21 -20.10 -1.78 -12.50
CA ILE A 21 -20.15 -1.85 -11.03
C ILE A 21 -18.91 -1.18 -10.41
N LEU A 22 -17.72 -1.51 -10.90
CA LEU A 22 -16.49 -0.95 -10.36
C LEU A 22 -16.33 0.55 -10.64
N SER A 23 -16.69 1.00 -11.85
CA SER A 23 -16.72 2.41 -12.20
C SER A 23 -17.68 3.19 -11.31
N GLN A 24 -18.86 2.65 -11.03
CA GLN A 24 -19.82 3.29 -10.12
C GLN A 24 -19.25 3.40 -8.70
N LYS A 25 -18.65 2.33 -8.18
CA LYS A 25 -18.02 2.36 -6.84
C LYS A 25 -16.88 3.37 -6.72
N LEU A 26 -16.12 3.59 -7.79
CA LEU A 26 -15.09 4.64 -7.84
C LEU A 26 -15.72 6.02 -7.76
N VAL A 27 -16.80 6.27 -8.51
CA VAL A 27 -17.56 7.52 -8.47
C VAL A 27 -18.16 7.77 -7.08
N ASP A 28 -18.78 6.76 -6.48
CA ASP A 28 -19.35 6.83 -5.13
C ASP A 28 -18.28 7.12 -4.07
N SER A 29 -17.03 6.70 -4.32
CA SER A 29 -15.87 6.98 -3.47
C SER A 29 -15.22 8.35 -3.73
N GLY A 30 -15.81 9.17 -4.61
CA GLY A 30 -15.34 10.52 -4.92
C GLY A 30 -14.25 10.61 -5.99
N TYR A 31 -14.05 9.57 -6.80
CA TYR A 31 -13.11 9.55 -7.91
C TYR A 31 -13.81 9.68 -9.26
N SER A 32 -13.11 10.19 -10.27
CA SER A 32 -13.55 10.08 -11.65
C SER A 32 -13.23 8.68 -12.19
N ALA A 33 -14.23 7.99 -12.75
CA ALA A 33 -14.01 6.75 -13.49
C ALA A 33 -13.95 7.04 -15.00
N ASP A 34 -12.85 6.67 -15.63
CA ASP A 34 -12.64 6.76 -17.08
C ASP A 34 -13.13 5.45 -17.71
N THR A 35 -14.39 5.44 -18.16
CA THR A 35 -15.06 4.24 -18.67
C THR A 35 -14.54 3.79 -20.03
N ASP A 36 -13.62 4.52 -20.66
CA ASP A 36 -13.00 4.10 -21.92
C ASP A 36 -11.84 3.12 -21.69
N ARG A 37 -11.37 2.97 -20.45
CA ARG A 37 -10.34 2.00 -20.07
C ARG A 37 -10.82 0.56 -20.17
N ASP A 38 -9.92 -0.37 -20.42
CA ASP A 38 -10.23 -1.79 -20.32
C ASP A 38 -10.62 -2.18 -18.87
N THR A 39 -11.35 -3.29 -18.76
CA THR A 39 -11.89 -3.78 -17.48
C THR A 39 -10.78 -4.10 -16.47
N PHE A 40 -9.61 -4.57 -16.93
CA PHE A 40 -8.48 -4.86 -16.05
C PHE A 40 -7.92 -3.58 -15.40
N GLN A 41 -7.78 -2.50 -16.15
CA GLN A 41 -7.36 -1.20 -15.61
C GLN A 41 -8.36 -0.66 -14.58
N ILE A 42 -9.66 -0.79 -14.84
CA ILE A 42 -10.70 -0.40 -13.88
C ILE A 42 -10.59 -1.23 -12.59
N CYS A 43 -10.30 -2.53 -12.69
CA CYS A 43 -10.03 -3.37 -11.52
C CYS A 43 -8.85 -2.85 -10.70
N ILE A 44 -7.71 -2.56 -11.34
CA ILE A 44 -6.52 -2.05 -10.66
C ILE A 44 -6.81 -0.72 -9.98
N GLN A 45 -7.53 0.19 -10.64
CA GLN A 45 -7.91 1.49 -10.06
C GLN A 45 -8.80 1.33 -8.83
N TYR A 46 -9.81 0.45 -8.91
CA TYR A 46 -10.69 0.16 -7.79
C TYR A 46 -9.94 -0.47 -6.60
N PHE A 47 -9.07 -1.47 -6.85
CA PHE A 47 -8.29 -2.08 -5.78
C PHE A 47 -7.27 -1.12 -5.16
N ASN A 48 -6.66 -0.24 -5.96
CA ASN A 48 -5.83 0.85 -5.45
C ASN A 48 -6.63 1.80 -4.56
N CYS A 49 -7.84 2.18 -4.97
CA CYS A 49 -8.74 3.01 -4.17
C CYS A 49 -9.04 2.34 -2.82
N LEU A 50 -9.52 1.10 -2.84
CA LEU A 50 -9.85 0.35 -1.63
C LEU A 50 -8.65 0.23 -0.68
N LYS A 51 -7.47 -0.13 -1.20
CA LYS A 51 -6.28 -0.37 -0.38
C LYS A 51 -5.75 0.90 0.27
N ARG A 52 -5.89 2.06 -0.38
CA ARG A 52 -5.41 3.35 0.15
C ARG A 52 -6.36 3.97 1.16
N GLN A 53 -7.65 3.58 1.16
CA GLN A 53 -8.61 4.08 2.13
C GLN A 53 -8.26 3.57 3.52
N ILE A 54 -8.15 4.49 4.46
CA ILE A 54 -7.99 4.17 5.88
C ILE A 54 -9.33 4.42 6.55
N GLU A 55 -9.94 3.36 7.05
CA GLU A 55 -11.19 3.46 7.80
C GLU A 55 -11.00 4.34 9.05
N SER A 56 -11.88 5.34 9.21
CA SER A 56 -11.96 6.20 10.40
C SER A 56 -12.51 5.41 11.59
N LYS A 57 -11.60 4.80 12.34
CA LYS A 57 -11.92 4.07 13.58
C LYS A 57 -10.77 4.10 14.57
N PRO A 58 -11.05 4.05 15.89
CA PRO A 58 -10.03 4.01 16.91
C PRO A 58 -9.10 2.81 16.74
N ARG A 59 -7.79 3.02 16.90
CA ARG A 59 -6.80 1.95 16.88
C ARG A 59 -5.82 2.10 18.05
N LYS A 60 -5.31 0.97 18.52
CA LYS A 60 -4.22 0.95 19.51
C LYS A 60 -2.93 1.43 18.86
N VAL A 61 -2.34 2.47 19.43
CA VAL A 61 -1.06 3.01 18.95
C VAL A 61 0.10 2.26 19.60
N PHE A 62 1.04 1.81 18.78
CA PHE A 62 2.33 1.30 19.20
C PHE A 62 3.44 2.15 18.61
N ILE A 63 4.45 2.47 19.42
CA ILE A 63 5.58 3.30 19.02
C ILE A 63 6.84 2.45 19.10
N SER A 64 7.63 2.44 18.03
CA SER A 64 8.86 1.67 18.00
C SER A 64 9.90 2.25 18.96
N LYS A 65 10.89 1.45 19.34
CA LYS A 65 12.04 1.92 20.13
C LYS A 65 12.96 2.83 19.30
N GLU A 66 12.91 2.72 17.97
CA GLU A 66 13.74 3.43 17.02
C GLU A 66 13.20 4.82 16.68
N LEU A 67 11.89 5.06 16.88
CA LEU A 67 11.24 6.31 16.50
C LEU A 67 11.86 7.50 17.24
N LYS A 68 12.51 8.39 16.48
CA LYS A 68 13.07 9.64 16.98
C LYS A 68 12.43 10.81 16.26
N CYS A 69 11.62 11.59 16.99
CA CYS A 69 10.95 12.75 16.43
C CYS A 69 11.71 14.05 16.70
N PRO A 70 12.19 14.74 15.64
CA PRO A 70 12.68 16.10 15.76
C PRO A 70 11.63 17.04 16.36
N ASP A 71 12.08 18.06 17.09
CA ASP A 71 11.19 18.99 17.81
C ASP A 71 10.18 19.68 16.89
N ASN A 72 10.61 20.07 15.69
CA ASN A 72 9.77 20.69 14.67
C ASN A 72 8.67 19.78 14.10
N HIS A 73 8.69 18.47 14.40
CA HIS A 73 7.68 17.51 13.96
C HIS A 73 6.81 16.95 15.09
N LYS A 74 7.14 17.23 16.36
CA LYS A 74 6.41 16.69 17.53
C LYS A 74 4.92 17.00 17.48
N LYS A 75 4.56 18.25 17.18
CA LYS A 75 3.16 18.68 17.09
C LYS A 75 2.38 17.91 16.01
N GLY A 76 2.95 17.74 14.82
CA GLY A 76 2.32 16.97 13.74
C GLY A 76 2.17 15.49 14.09
N LEU A 77 3.18 14.92 14.75
CA LEU A 77 3.15 13.54 15.23
C LEU A 77 2.05 13.32 16.29
N ASP A 78 1.93 14.25 17.24
CA ASP A 78 0.91 14.21 18.29
C ASP A 78 -0.50 14.31 17.70
N ILE A 79 -0.72 15.17 16.69
CA ILE A 79 -1.99 15.26 15.97
C ILE A 79 -2.36 13.92 15.33
N ILE A 80 -1.41 13.26 14.65
CA ILE A 80 -1.67 11.94 14.04
C ILE A 80 -2.04 10.93 15.13
N ARG A 81 -1.27 10.87 16.23
CA ARG A 81 -1.53 9.94 17.34
C ARG A 81 -2.91 10.15 17.95
N GLU A 82 -3.31 11.41 18.15
CA GLU A 82 -4.61 11.78 18.68
C GLU A 82 -5.74 11.37 17.72
N LYS A 83 -5.59 11.64 16.42
CA LYS A 83 -6.54 11.20 15.39
C LYS A 83 -6.70 9.69 15.36
N VAL A 84 -5.61 8.94 15.40
CA VAL A 84 -5.63 7.46 15.43
C VAL A 84 -6.37 6.95 16.66
N THR A 85 -6.07 7.51 17.84
CA THR A 85 -6.67 7.09 19.10
C THR A 85 -8.17 7.38 19.14
N ARG A 86 -8.61 8.49 18.54
CA ARG A 86 -10.03 8.88 18.46
C ARG A 86 -10.77 8.31 17.24
N GLY A 87 -10.06 7.65 16.33
CA GLY A 87 -10.65 7.13 15.09
C GLY A 87 -11.06 8.19 14.07
N GLN A 88 -10.36 9.30 14.05
CA GLN A 88 -10.60 10.38 13.07
C GLN A 88 -9.95 10.06 11.72
N ASP A 89 -10.38 10.79 10.68
CA ASP A 89 -9.84 10.65 9.33
C ASP A 89 -8.34 11.00 9.26
N LEU A 90 -7.55 10.07 8.73
CA LEU A 90 -6.12 10.22 8.50
C LEU A 90 -5.79 10.67 7.07
N THR A 91 -6.78 10.67 6.17
CA THR A 91 -6.62 11.10 4.78
C THR A 91 -5.94 12.47 4.62
N PRO A 92 -6.19 13.48 5.49
CA PRO A 92 -5.50 14.76 5.39
C PRO A 92 -3.97 14.66 5.52
N HIS A 93 -3.46 13.61 6.16
CA HIS A 93 -2.02 13.37 6.31
C HIS A 93 -1.42 12.54 5.17
N LEU A 94 -2.23 12.00 4.25
CA LEU A 94 -1.74 11.21 3.12
C LEU A 94 -1.27 12.11 1.97
N SER A 95 -0.61 11.50 0.98
CA SER A 95 -0.31 12.17 -0.28
C SER A 95 -1.57 12.58 -1.02
N LYS A 96 -1.57 13.77 -1.63
CA LYS A 96 -2.65 14.23 -2.53
C LYS A 96 -2.88 13.29 -3.71
N LEU A 97 -1.85 12.52 -4.10
CA LEU A 97 -1.93 11.51 -5.15
C LEU A 97 -2.90 10.38 -4.81
N VAL A 98 -3.14 10.12 -3.51
CA VAL A 98 -4.11 9.11 -3.08
C VAL A 98 -5.49 9.41 -3.66
N LYS A 99 -5.93 10.68 -3.64
CA LYS A 99 -7.21 11.13 -4.22
C LYS A 99 -7.12 11.45 -5.72
N ARG A 100 -5.99 11.99 -6.19
CA ARG A 100 -5.89 12.56 -7.55
C ARG A 100 -5.44 11.58 -8.62
N ASN A 101 -4.85 10.44 -8.24
CA ASN A 101 -4.24 9.52 -9.20
C ASN A 101 -4.54 8.05 -8.84
N LEU A 102 -5.57 7.49 -9.48
CA LEU A 102 -5.94 6.08 -9.31
C LEU A 102 -4.83 5.11 -9.75
N ASN A 103 -3.94 5.53 -10.64
CA ASN A 103 -2.81 4.72 -11.15
C ASN A 103 -1.53 4.86 -10.32
N PHE A 104 -1.53 5.67 -9.24
CA PHE A 104 -0.36 5.82 -8.38
C PHE A 104 0.05 4.50 -7.71
N ASN A 105 1.32 4.13 -7.75
CA ASN A 105 1.78 2.93 -7.05
C ASN A 105 2.48 3.31 -5.74
N ASP A 106 1.80 3.09 -4.61
CA ASP A 106 2.43 3.21 -3.29
C ASP A 106 3.15 1.90 -2.95
N SER A 107 4.45 1.86 -3.20
CA SER A 107 5.22 0.63 -3.04
C SER A 107 5.33 0.19 -1.57
N LEU A 108 5.38 1.09 -0.60
CA LEU A 108 5.45 0.70 0.81
C LEU A 108 4.12 0.11 1.29
N LEU A 109 3.01 0.74 0.92
CA LEU A 109 1.69 0.22 1.19
C LEU A 109 1.51 -1.14 0.51
N ASN A 110 1.98 -1.26 -0.72
CA ASN A 110 1.78 -2.46 -1.50
C ASN A 110 2.64 -3.64 -1.04
N ASP A 111 3.89 -3.39 -0.69
CA ASP A 111 4.82 -4.40 -0.22
C ASP A 111 4.52 -4.83 1.22
N TRP A 112 4.27 -3.86 2.10
CA TRP A 112 4.37 -4.06 3.54
C TRP A 112 3.16 -3.55 4.32
N GLY A 113 2.12 -3.02 3.68
CA GLY A 113 0.99 -2.39 4.36
C GLY A 113 1.39 -1.15 5.17
N ILE A 114 2.45 -0.46 4.74
CA ILE A 114 3.00 0.72 5.41
C ILE A 114 2.54 1.97 4.69
N TYR A 115 1.89 2.87 5.43
CA TYR A 115 1.48 4.18 4.97
C TYR A 115 2.54 5.22 5.36
N HIS A 116 2.62 6.29 4.59
CA HIS A 116 3.48 7.43 4.87
C HIS A 116 2.64 8.70 5.11
N PHE A 117 2.83 9.32 6.27
CA PHE A 117 2.01 10.44 6.74
C PHE A 117 2.83 11.74 6.82
N HIS A 118 2.28 12.81 6.26
CA HIS A 118 2.80 14.17 6.42
C HIS A 118 2.60 14.66 7.86
N LEU A 119 3.66 15.28 8.39
CA LEU A 119 3.75 15.76 9.77
C LEU A 119 3.42 17.25 9.91
N GLY A 120 2.73 17.84 8.93
CA GLY A 120 2.22 19.20 9.05
C GLY A 120 1.18 19.32 10.16
N ASP A 121 1.11 20.51 10.75
CA ASP A 121 0.21 20.84 11.86
C ASP A 121 -0.92 21.82 11.46
N LEU A 122 -0.94 22.24 10.18
CA LEU A 122 -1.94 23.14 9.62
C LEU A 122 -2.70 22.45 8.48
N LEU A 123 -4.04 22.47 8.55
CA LEU A 123 -4.91 21.99 7.48
C LEU A 123 -5.05 23.08 6.40
N LEU A 124 -4.76 22.72 5.16
CA LEU A 124 -4.91 23.60 4.00
C LEU A 124 -6.34 23.56 3.45
N THR A 125 -6.68 24.55 2.63
CA THR A 125 -8.01 24.67 1.99
C THR A 125 -8.37 23.50 1.08
N ASP A 126 -7.38 22.74 0.60
CA ASP A 126 -7.60 21.54 -0.21
C ASP A 126 -7.79 20.26 0.62
N GLY A 127 -7.89 20.38 1.95
CA GLY A 127 -8.20 19.27 2.86
C GLY A 127 -6.98 18.41 3.25
N PHE A 128 -5.76 18.84 2.93
CA PHE A 128 -4.52 18.16 3.30
C PHE A 128 -3.67 19.00 4.26
N MET A 129 -2.86 18.35 5.07
CA MET A 129 -1.94 19.02 5.98
C MET A 129 -0.76 19.65 5.23
N THR A 130 -0.13 20.66 5.84
CA THR A 130 1.13 21.22 5.34
C THR A 130 2.21 20.15 5.18
N ARG A 131 3.09 20.32 4.19
CA ARG A 131 4.19 19.38 3.93
C ARG A 131 5.43 19.80 4.71
N THR A 132 6.04 18.84 5.38
CA THR A 132 7.24 19.02 6.20
C THR A 132 8.51 18.45 5.58
N GLY A 133 8.40 17.79 4.42
CA GLY A 133 9.49 17.00 3.82
C GLY A 133 9.57 15.60 4.44
N SER A 134 9.77 15.54 5.76
CA SER A 134 9.80 14.29 6.51
C SER A 134 8.40 13.69 6.71
N LEU A 135 8.35 12.37 6.81
CA LEU A 135 7.15 11.54 6.83
C LEU A 135 7.20 10.56 7.98
N LEU A 136 6.10 10.39 8.71
CA LEU A 136 5.94 9.24 9.59
C LEU A 136 5.62 8.02 8.73
N PHE A 137 6.42 6.97 8.80
CA PHE A 137 6.04 5.67 8.27
C PHE A 137 5.34 4.87 9.36
N ALA A 138 4.17 4.32 9.04
CA ALA A 138 3.43 3.50 9.98
C ALA A 138 2.69 2.36 9.29
N ARG A 139 2.70 1.18 9.92
CA ARG A 139 1.89 0.04 9.48
C ARG A 139 0.52 0.13 10.13
N ILE A 140 -0.52 -0.10 9.33
CA ILE A 140 -1.90 -0.13 9.82
C ILE A 140 -2.45 -1.54 9.65
N THR A 141 -3.08 -2.04 10.71
CA THR A 141 -3.90 -3.26 10.69
C THR A 141 -5.34 -2.90 11.06
N HIS A 142 -6.20 -3.89 11.22
CA HIS A 142 -7.57 -3.67 11.68
C HIS A 142 -7.59 -2.87 12.98
N ASP A 143 -6.88 -3.31 14.02
CA ASP A 143 -6.98 -2.73 15.37
C ASP A 143 -5.76 -1.92 15.81
N CYS A 144 -4.65 -2.00 15.09
CA CYS A 144 -3.37 -1.45 15.54
C CYS A 144 -2.75 -0.48 14.52
N PHE A 145 -2.11 0.56 15.04
CA PHE A 145 -1.33 1.55 14.31
C PHE A 145 0.10 1.54 14.85
N TYR A 146 1.04 1.07 14.03
CA TYR A 146 2.42 0.81 14.39
C TYR A 146 3.32 1.92 13.83
N MET A 147 3.70 2.88 14.67
CA MET A 147 4.58 3.99 14.31
C MET A 147 6.03 3.52 14.21
N ILE A 148 6.55 3.46 12.99
CA ILE A 148 7.87 2.86 12.70
C ILE A 148 8.97 3.87 13.01
N ASP A 149 9.10 4.92 12.23
CA ASP A 149 10.07 6.02 12.44
C ASP A 149 9.70 7.17 11.48
N ILE A 150 10.47 8.25 11.54
CA ILE A 150 10.39 9.37 10.61
C ILE A 150 11.47 9.23 9.53
N PHE A 151 11.02 9.30 8.28
CA PHE A 151 11.83 9.11 7.09
C PHE A 151 11.74 10.32 6.16
N ASN A 152 12.71 10.43 5.25
CA ASN A 152 12.64 11.40 4.18
C ASN A 152 11.83 10.85 3.01
N HIS A 153 11.34 11.76 2.17
CA HIS A 153 10.74 11.40 0.90
C HIS A 153 11.80 10.70 0.02
N GLY A 154 11.55 9.45 -0.39
CA GLY A 154 12.52 8.65 -1.16
C GLY A 154 12.99 7.38 -0.45
N ASP A 155 12.89 7.32 0.87
CA ASP A 155 13.40 6.22 1.72
C ASP A 155 12.52 4.95 1.66
N TRP A 156 11.86 4.69 0.53
CA TRP A 156 10.82 3.67 0.35
C TRP A 156 11.33 2.21 0.42
N CYS A 157 12.65 2.04 0.43
CA CYS A 157 13.32 0.74 0.32
C CYS A 157 14.32 0.50 1.45
N GLU A 158 14.30 1.34 2.47
CA GLU A 158 15.19 1.24 3.62
C GLU A 158 14.97 -0.08 4.36
N LYS A 159 15.99 -0.94 4.42
CA LYS A 159 15.93 -2.23 5.14
C LYS A 159 15.45 -2.04 6.58
N ARG A 160 15.88 -0.94 7.22
CA ARG A 160 15.53 -0.62 8.61
C ARG A 160 14.03 -0.55 8.86
N ILE A 161 13.20 -0.29 7.84
CA ILE A 161 11.74 -0.28 7.97
C ILE A 161 11.22 -1.66 8.41
N VAL A 162 11.66 -2.72 7.72
CA VAL A 162 11.24 -4.11 8.03
C VAL A 162 11.95 -4.61 9.29
N GLU A 163 13.20 -4.21 9.49
CA GLU A 163 13.96 -4.49 10.71
C GLU A 163 13.25 -3.97 11.97
N THR A 164 12.77 -2.72 11.94
CA THR A 164 12.02 -2.10 13.05
C THR A 164 10.73 -2.87 13.33
N LEU A 165 9.97 -3.22 12.28
CA LEU A 165 8.74 -4.01 12.45
C LEU A 165 9.04 -5.39 13.05
N HIS A 166 10.12 -6.05 12.61
CA HIS A 166 10.55 -7.34 13.16
C HIS A 166 10.92 -7.24 14.65
N ASN A 167 11.76 -6.26 15.00
CA ASN A 167 12.29 -6.12 16.37
C ASN A 167 11.22 -5.70 17.39
N ASN A 168 10.18 -5.01 16.95
CA ASN A 168 9.14 -4.48 17.85
C ASN A 168 7.85 -5.32 17.82
N TRP A 169 7.41 -5.77 16.64
CA TRP A 169 6.09 -6.38 16.43
C TRP A 169 6.15 -7.44 15.32
N LYS A 170 6.99 -8.46 15.49
CA LYS A 170 7.20 -9.55 14.52
C LYS A 170 5.89 -10.16 14.02
N GLU A 171 4.92 -10.32 14.90
CA GLU A 171 3.60 -10.88 14.64
C GLU A 171 2.83 -10.04 13.61
N SER A 172 3.01 -8.71 13.61
CA SER A 172 2.34 -7.81 12.67
C SER A 172 2.76 -8.04 11.21
N ILE A 173 3.93 -8.65 10.99
CA ILE A 173 4.51 -8.93 9.68
C ILE A 173 4.79 -10.42 9.43
N GLU A 174 4.33 -11.32 10.30
CA GLU A 174 4.60 -12.76 10.19
C GLU A 174 4.09 -13.35 8.86
N LEU A 175 3.00 -12.80 8.32
CA LEU A 175 2.46 -13.23 7.03
C LEU A 175 3.46 -13.06 5.86
N TYR A 176 4.46 -12.18 6.02
CA TYR A 176 5.50 -11.94 5.02
C TYR A 176 6.74 -12.84 5.23
N THR A 177 6.82 -13.61 6.31
CA THR A 177 7.98 -14.45 6.61
C THR A 177 8.06 -15.66 5.68
N ILE A 178 9.25 -15.91 5.12
CA ILE A 178 9.56 -17.16 4.42
C ILE A 178 10.18 -18.14 5.42
N LYS A 179 9.57 -19.31 5.56
CA LYS A 179 10.07 -20.40 6.41
C LYS A 179 10.92 -21.38 5.59
N GLY A 180 11.95 -21.96 6.20
CA GLY A 180 12.77 -23.01 5.59
C GLY A 180 13.80 -22.56 4.55
N VAL A 181 13.98 -21.25 4.35
CA VAL A 181 14.98 -20.69 3.43
C VAL A 181 16.10 -20.03 4.23
N LYS A 182 17.34 -20.26 3.82
CA LYS A 182 18.52 -19.53 4.30
C LYS A 182 19.12 -18.79 3.10
N MET A 183 19.33 -17.49 3.24
CA MET A 183 20.05 -16.70 2.24
C MET A 183 21.49 -16.48 2.70
N PRO A 184 22.47 -16.51 1.76
CA PRO A 184 23.82 -16.04 2.05
C PRO A 184 23.78 -14.61 2.57
N SER A 185 24.50 -14.33 3.64
CA SER A 185 24.57 -13.02 4.30
C SER A 185 25.41 -12.02 3.50
N ALA A 186 25.08 -11.82 2.23
CA ALA A 186 25.67 -10.75 1.43
C ALA A 186 24.97 -9.43 1.78
N TRP A 187 25.75 -8.39 2.06
CA TRP A 187 25.23 -7.04 2.16
C TRP A 187 24.71 -6.59 0.79
N ILE A 188 23.39 -6.59 0.62
CA ILE A 188 22.73 -6.05 -0.56
C ILE A 188 22.12 -4.72 -0.17
N SER A 189 22.55 -3.63 -0.82
CA SER A 189 21.93 -2.32 -0.64
C SER A 189 20.48 -2.36 -1.13
N THR A 190 19.54 -2.35 -0.19
CA THR A 190 18.11 -2.38 -0.53
C THR A 190 17.68 -1.13 -1.28
N ASN A 191 18.30 0.03 -1.02
CA ASN A 191 17.98 1.29 -1.68
C ASN A 191 18.30 1.34 -3.18
N ASN A 192 19.19 0.47 -3.68
CA ASN A 192 19.47 0.39 -5.11
C ASN A 192 18.79 -0.83 -5.74
N VAL A 193 18.87 -1.98 -5.07
CA VAL A 193 18.37 -3.24 -5.63
C VAL A 193 16.85 -3.29 -5.64
N VAL A 194 16.18 -2.87 -4.56
CA VAL A 194 14.71 -2.96 -4.48
C VAL A 194 14.05 -2.06 -5.53
N PRO A 195 14.42 -0.77 -5.72
CA PRO A 195 13.84 0.04 -6.79
C PRO A 195 14.09 -0.52 -8.18
N TYR A 196 15.33 -0.98 -8.44
CA TYR A 196 15.69 -1.56 -9.73
C TYR A 196 14.87 -2.81 -10.02
N SER A 197 14.78 -3.74 -9.07
CA SER A 197 13.99 -4.97 -9.21
C SER A 197 12.51 -4.67 -9.40
N ARG A 198 11.93 -3.73 -8.62
CA ARG A 198 10.53 -3.30 -8.78
C ARG A 198 10.24 -2.76 -10.19
N LYS A 199 11.15 -1.96 -10.76
CA LYS A 199 11.02 -1.45 -12.13
C LYS A 199 10.93 -2.57 -13.18
N HIS A 200 11.48 -3.74 -12.89
CA HIS A 200 11.47 -4.91 -13.77
C HIS A 200 10.49 -6.00 -13.32
N GLY A 201 9.58 -5.69 -12.38
CA GLY A 201 8.58 -6.65 -11.90
C GLY A 201 9.13 -7.79 -11.02
N ILE A 202 10.36 -7.65 -10.52
CA ILE A 202 11.02 -8.66 -9.68
C ILE A 202 10.78 -8.34 -8.21
N SER A 203 10.23 -9.31 -7.47
CA SER A 203 10.12 -9.23 -6.01
C SER A 203 11.48 -9.51 -5.35
N THR A 204 11.82 -8.73 -4.34
CA THR A 204 13.08 -8.87 -3.59
C THR A 204 12.79 -9.31 -2.16
N PHE A 205 13.66 -10.19 -1.64
CA PHE A 205 13.60 -10.61 -0.26
C PHE A 205 14.42 -9.68 0.62
N ILE A 206 13.94 -9.46 1.85
CA ILE A 206 14.66 -8.70 2.87
C ILE A 206 15.03 -9.66 3.99
N GLN A 207 16.33 -9.86 4.20
CA GLN A 207 16.84 -10.59 5.36
C GLN A 207 17.15 -9.60 6.48
N VAL A 208 16.51 -9.75 7.64
CA VAL A 208 16.78 -8.96 8.85
C VAL A 208 17.95 -9.54 9.65
N SER A 209 18.39 -8.85 10.71
CA SER A 209 19.66 -9.12 11.39
C SER A 209 19.74 -10.50 12.05
N ASP A 210 18.63 -11.07 12.49
CA ASP A 210 18.58 -12.44 13.07
C ASP A 210 18.59 -13.55 11.99
N GLY A 211 18.65 -13.16 10.72
CA GLY A 211 18.62 -14.06 9.57
C GLY A 211 17.21 -14.39 9.06
N THR A 212 16.15 -13.92 9.72
CA THR A 212 14.76 -14.07 9.26
C THR A 212 14.60 -13.39 7.90
N ILE A 213 13.87 -14.04 7.00
CA ILE A 213 13.65 -13.55 5.63
C ILE A 213 12.20 -13.17 5.45
N TYR A 214 11.99 -11.98 4.92
CA TYR A 214 10.69 -11.43 4.57
C TYR A 214 10.56 -11.24 3.06
N CYS A 215 9.36 -11.50 2.55
CA CYS A 215 9.00 -11.26 1.16
C CYS A 215 7.77 -10.34 1.10
N PRO A 216 7.82 -9.27 0.30
CA PRO A 216 6.71 -8.33 0.19
C PRO A 216 5.45 -8.99 -0.38
N ALA A 217 4.29 -8.41 -0.07
CA ALA A 217 2.98 -8.97 -0.39
C ALA A 217 2.77 -9.30 -1.88
N TRP A 218 3.47 -8.61 -2.79
CA TRP A 218 3.38 -8.86 -4.23
C TRP A 218 3.58 -10.32 -4.60
N TRP A 219 4.49 -11.03 -3.95
CA TRP A 219 4.72 -12.47 -4.17
C TRP A 219 3.50 -13.34 -3.83
N ARG A 220 2.69 -12.95 -2.84
CA ARG A 220 1.49 -13.70 -2.44
C ARG A 220 0.34 -13.54 -3.44
N LEU A 221 0.21 -12.37 -4.07
CA LEU A 221 -0.80 -12.18 -5.14
C LEU A 221 -0.48 -13.05 -6.37
N TYR A 222 0.80 -13.24 -6.70
CA TYR A 222 1.24 -14.18 -7.75
C TYR A 222 1.02 -15.67 -7.39
N ASN A 223 0.86 -16.02 -6.11
CA ASN A 223 0.57 -17.40 -5.71
C ASN A 223 -0.94 -17.74 -5.71
N PHE A 224 -1.82 -16.77 -5.99
CA PHE A 224 -3.26 -17.04 -6.20
C PHE A 224 -3.67 -16.97 -7.67
N GLN A 225 -2.86 -16.37 -8.54
CA GLN A 225 -3.14 -16.23 -9.97
C GLN A 225 -1.83 -16.42 -10.76
N ASP A 226 -1.77 -17.50 -11.53
CA ASP A 226 -0.83 -17.77 -12.62
C ASP A 226 0.59 -18.31 -12.33
N PHE A 227 0.66 -19.64 -12.38
CA PHE A 227 1.85 -20.46 -12.68
C PHE A 227 2.42 -20.22 -14.11
N THR A 228 1.80 -19.38 -14.94
CA THR A 228 2.03 -19.31 -16.39
C THR A 228 2.94 -18.18 -16.87
N ARG A 229 3.34 -17.22 -16.02
CA ARG A 229 4.24 -16.13 -16.45
C ARG A 229 5.72 -16.30 -16.05
N CYS A 230 6.04 -17.24 -15.15
CA CYS A 230 7.43 -17.52 -14.77
C CYS A 230 8.22 -18.37 -15.78
N SER A 231 7.59 -18.98 -16.79
CA SER A 231 8.30 -19.86 -17.74
C SER A 231 9.25 -19.11 -18.68
N ASN A 232 8.95 -17.85 -19.02
CA ASN A 232 9.68 -17.14 -20.06
C ASN A 232 10.99 -16.48 -19.58
N TYR A 233 11.14 -16.25 -18.27
CA TYR A 233 12.37 -15.67 -17.72
C TYR A 233 13.44 -16.74 -17.39
N MET A 234 13.03 -17.99 -17.17
CA MET A 234 13.94 -19.12 -16.91
C MET A 234 14.59 -19.70 -18.18
N GLN A 235 14.17 -19.26 -19.37
CA GLN A 235 14.80 -19.66 -20.64
C GLN A 235 15.94 -18.72 -21.09
N LEU A 236 16.15 -17.59 -20.42
CA LEU A 236 17.24 -16.64 -20.71
C LEU A 236 18.46 -16.79 -19.78
N LEU A 237 18.47 -17.82 -18.93
CA LEU A 237 19.59 -18.17 -18.06
C LEU A 237 20.07 -19.62 -18.28
N ARG A 238 19.95 -20.12 -19.51
CA ARG A 238 20.63 -21.33 -19.99
C ARG A 238 21.45 -21.00 -21.23
#